data_AF-A0A151U9V3-F1
#
_entry.id   AF-A0A151U9V3-F1
#
_cell.length_a   1.000
_cell.length_b   1.000
_cell.length_c   1.000
_cell.angle_alpha   90.00
_cell.angle_beta   90.00
_cell.angle_gamma   90.00
#
_symmetry.space_group_name_H-M   'P 1'
#
loop_
_entity.id
_entity.type
_entity.pdbx_description
1 polymer ?
#
loop_
_entity_poly.entity_id
_entity_poly.type
_entity_poly.pdbx_seq_one_letter_code
_entity_poly.pdbx_strand_id
1 'polypeptide(L)'
;EPLCEAWERYKSLLRGFPNHGFEVDLQVQTFCNGLQPQTKMILDASFGESVMFRTVEEAITIIESMASTYFRSQHGRSSSHKRGVLELSTQDAVLAQNKLLSQQIEALNQQMAKLPQQLQAMQANAPPMQQVLLCDFCGGNC
;
A
#
# COMPACT_ATOMS: atom_id res chain seq x y z
N GLU A 1 -6.19 10.32 -22.99
CA GLU A 1 -6.25 8.86 -23.23
C GLU A 1 -4.82 8.36 -23.47
N PRO A 2 -4.38 7.28 -22.82
CA PRO A 2 -3.07 6.66 -23.09
C PRO A 2 -2.95 6.16 -24.53
N LEU A 3 -1.74 6.19 -25.10
CA LEU A 3 -1.49 5.74 -26.47
C LEU A 3 -1.93 4.28 -26.70
N CYS A 4 -1.70 3.40 -25.73
CA CYS A 4 -2.08 1.99 -25.84
C CYS A 4 -3.60 1.79 -25.94
N GLU A 5 -4.38 2.53 -25.14
CA GLU A 5 -5.83 2.44 -25.13
C GLU A 5 -6.40 3.01 -26.43
N ALA A 6 -5.88 4.16 -26.87
CA ALA A 6 -6.23 4.76 -28.14
C ALA A 6 -5.93 3.82 -29.32
N TRP A 7 -4.76 3.17 -29.31
CA TRP A 7 -4.35 2.25 -30.38
C TRP A 7 -5.21 0.98 -30.43
N GLU A 8 -5.49 0.36 -29.28
CA GLU A 8 -6.38 -0.82 -29.23
C GLU A 8 -7.83 -0.47 -29.62
N ARG A 9 -8.33 0.69 -29.18
CA ARG A 9 -9.65 1.18 -29.59
C ARG A 9 -9.72 1.40 -31.09
N TYR A 10 -8.68 1.98 -31.69
CA TYR A 10 -8.60 2.20 -33.12
C TYR A 10 -8.57 0.89 -33.92
N LYS A 11 -7.71 -0.07 -33.52
CA LYS A 11 -7.69 -1.41 -34.15
C LYS A 11 -9.02 -2.14 -34.02
N SER A 12 -9.70 -2.00 -32.88
CA SER A 12 -11.02 -2.60 -32.67
C SER A 12 -12.09 -2.00 -33.58
N LEU A 13 -12.03 -0.69 -33.84
CA LEU A 13 -12.92 -0.02 -34.80
C LEU A 13 -12.68 -0.54 -36.22
N LEU A 14 -11.42 -0.68 -36.65
CA LEU A 14 -11.08 -1.20 -37.98
C LEU A 14 -11.59 -2.65 -38.16
N ARG A 15 -11.45 -3.51 -37.14
CA ARG A 15 -11.98 -4.89 -37.16
C ARG A 15 -13.51 -4.95 -37.26
N GLY A 16 -14.22 -3.96 -36.71
CA GLY A 16 -15.67 -3.85 -36.81
C GLY A 16 -16.17 -3.50 -38.21
N PHE A 17 -15.31 -2.93 -39.06
CA PHE A 17 -15.63 -2.52 -40.43
C PHE A 17 -14.64 -3.11 -41.44
N PRO A 18 -14.61 -4.44 -41.65
CA PRO A 18 -13.58 -5.11 -42.44
C PRO A 18 -13.52 -4.68 -43.92
N ASN A 19 -14.61 -4.08 -44.44
CA ASN A 19 -14.68 -3.56 -45.81
C ASN A 19 -14.42 -2.04 -45.88
N HIS A 20 -13.66 -1.47 -44.94
CA HIS A 20 -13.40 -0.04 -44.88
C HIS A 20 -12.62 0.50 -46.10
N GLY A 21 -11.91 -0.35 -46.85
CA GLY A 21 -11.18 0.04 -48.07
C GLY A 21 -9.99 0.99 -47.85
N PHE A 22 -9.72 1.38 -46.61
CA PHE A 22 -8.54 2.19 -46.28
C PHE A 22 -7.24 1.40 -46.40
N GLU A 23 -6.32 1.93 -47.19
CA GLU A 23 -4.91 1.52 -47.22
C GLU A 23 -4.27 1.70 -45.84
N VAL A 24 -3.29 0.86 -45.52
CA VAL A 24 -2.61 0.85 -44.21
C VAL A 24 -2.00 2.22 -43.89
N ASP A 25 -1.43 2.88 -44.89
CA ASP A 25 -0.86 4.22 -44.80
C ASP A 25 -1.88 5.24 -44.29
N LEU A 26 -3.09 5.23 -44.87
CA LEU A 26 -4.17 6.12 -44.48
C LEU A 26 -4.66 5.80 -43.07
N GLN A 27 -4.67 4.52 -42.67
CA GLN A 27 -5.04 4.12 -41.32
C GLN A 27 -4.07 4.68 -40.28
N VAL A 28 -2.76 4.57 -40.52
CA VAL A 28 -1.72 5.11 -39.62
C VAL A 28 -1.77 6.64 -39.59
N GLN A 29 -1.91 7.28 -40.75
CA GLN A 29 -2.03 8.73 -40.84
C GLN A 29 -3.24 9.26 -40.07
N THR A 30 -4.39 8.59 -40.22
CA THR A 30 -5.63 8.94 -39.52
C THR A 30 -5.46 8.79 -38.01
N PHE A 31 -4.83 7.70 -37.56
CA PHE A 31 -4.54 7.51 -36.14
C PHE A 31 -3.62 8.62 -35.60
N CYS A 32 -2.48 8.87 -36.25
CA CYS A 32 -1.49 9.86 -35.82
C CYS A 32 -2.06 11.29 -35.81
N ASN A 33 -2.91 11.65 -36.77
CA ASN A 33 -3.59 12.94 -36.82
C ASN A 33 -4.67 13.09 -35.74
N GLY A 34 -5.29 11.99 -35.31
CA GLY A 34 -6.28 11.96 -34.24
C GLY A 34 -5.69 11.99 -32.83
N LEU A 35 -4.36 11.90 -32.68
CA LEU A 35 -3.70 11.94 -31.38
C LEU A 35 -3.76 13.34 -30.76
N GLN A 36 -3.88 13.37 -29.42
CA GLN A 36 -3.72 14.61 -28.67
C GLN A 36 -2.30 15.20 -28.92
N PRO A 37 -2.15 16.54 -28.99
CA PRO A 37 -0.87 17.16 -29.33
C PRO A 37 0.30 16.71 -28.45
N GLN A 38 0.06 16.52 -27.14
CA GLN A 38 1.08 16.02 -26.22
C GLN A 38 1.50 14.58 -26.54
N THR A 39 0.55 13.69 -26.83
CA THR A 39 0.83 12.30 -27.20
C THR A 39 1.57 12.24 -28.54
N LYS A 40 1.16 13.06 -29.50
CA LYS A 40 1.84 13.18 -30.80
C LYS A 40 3.28 13.67 -30.64
N MET A 41 3.52 14.66 -29.78
CA MET A 41 4.88 15.16 -29.50
C MET A 41 5.77 14.07 -28.90
N ILE A 42 5.26 13.26 -27.95
CA ILE A 42 6.01 12.14 -27.36
C ILE A 42 6.30 11.07 -28.42
N LEU A 43 5.32 10.81 -29.29
CA LEU A 43 5.46 9.88 -30.41
C LEU A 43 6.55 10.37 -31.36
N ASP A 44 6.47 11.60 -31.86
CA ASP A 44 7.45 12.21 -32.75
C ASP A 44 8.87 12.25 -32.12
N ALA A 45 8.98 12.57 -30.83
CA ALA A 45 10.26 12.50 -30.11
C ALA A 45 10.86 11.09 -30.07
N SER A 46 10.03 10.04 -30.07
CA SER A 46 10.47 8.65 -30.12
C SER A 46 10.98 8.23 -31.51
N PHE A 47 10.53 8.92 -32.56
CA PHE A 47 11.00 8.74 -33.95
C PHE A 47 12.22 9.61 -34.29
N GLY A 48 12.60 10.55 -33.42
CA GLY A 48 13.63 11.57 -33.68
C GLY A 48 13.21 12.65 -34.69
N GLU A 49 12.03 12.49 -35.29
CA GLU A 49 11.39 13.39 -36.25
C GLU A 49 9.88 13.10 -36.28
N SER A 50 9.11 13.83 -37.09
CA SER A 50 7.67 13.56 -37.20
C SER A 50 7.42 12.12 -37.70
N VAL A 51 6.52 11.40 -37.04
CA VAL A 51 6.07 10.04 -37.43
C VAL A 51 5.60 9.98 -38.89
N MET A 52 5.16 11.12 -39.44
CA MET A 52 4.66 11.24 -40.81
C MET A 52 5.76 11.12 -41.88
N PHE A 53 7.04 11.20 -41.50
CA PHE A 53 8.18 11.02 -42.42
C PHE A 53 8.73 9.60 -42.45
N ARG A 54 8.19 8.69 -41.62
CA ARG A 54 8.62 7.29 -41.52
C ARG A 54 7.85 6.40 -42.47
N THR A 55 8.39 5.22 -42.76
CA THR A 55 7.59 4.21 -43.46
C THR A 55 6.48 3.71 -42.54
N VAL A 56 5.42 3.17 -43.14
CA VAL A 56 4.22 2.74 -42.41
C VAL A 56 4.53 1.57 -41.48
N GLU A 57 5.43 0.69 -41.88
CA GLU A 57 5.91 -0.43 -41.08
C GLU A 57 6.69 0.04 -39.85
N GLU A 58 7.57 1.03 -40.02
CA GLU A 58 8.32 1.64 -38.91
C GLU A 58 7.38 2.34 -37.93
N ALA A 59 6.40 3.09 -38.46
CA ALA A 59 5.41 3.79 -37.66
C ALA A 59 4.59 2.81 -36.80
N ILE A 60 4.08 1.74 -37.40
CA ILE A 60 3.32 0.70 -36.68
C ILE A 60 4.19 0.05 -35.61
N THR A 61 5.41 -0.36 -35.96
CA THR A 61 6.32 -1.05 -35.03
C THR A 61 6.56 -0.23 -33.76
N ILE A 62 6.80 1.08 -33.92
CA ILE A 62 7.05 1.97 -32.79
C ILE A 62 5.77 2.24 -31.99
N ILE A 63 4.63 2.48 -32.65
CA ILE A 63 3.33 2.64 -31.98
C ILE A 63 3.02 1.40 -31.14
N GLU A 64 3.22 0.20 -31.69
CA GLU A 64 3.01 -1.07 -30.98
C GLU A 64 3.98 -1.26 -29.82
N SER A 65 5.26 -0.92 -30.03
CA SER A 65 6.28 -0.96 -28.98
C SER A 65 5.93 -0.03 -27.81
N MET A 66 5.51 1.21 -28.10
CA MET A 66 5.08 2.18 -27.10
C MET A 66 3.79 1.74 -26.38
N ALA A 67 2.82 1.21 -27.13
CA ALA A 67 1.59 0.67 -26.57
C ALA A 67 1.86 -0.51 -25.63
N SER A 68 2.77 -1.41 -26.02
CA SER A 68 3.18 -2.57 -25.22
C SER A 68 4.02 -2.18 -23.99
N THR A 69 4.89 -1.17 -24.14
CA THR A 69 5.70 -0.63 -23.04
C THR A 69 4.83 0.02 -21.97
N TYR A 70 3.74 0.69 -22.36
CA TYR A 70 2.79 1.26 -21.39
C TYR A 70 2.15 0.16 -20.53
N PHE A 71 1.73 -0.97 -21.14
CA PHE A 71 1.21 -2.15 -20.43
C PHE A 71 2.24 -2.68 -19.42
N ARG A 72 3.50 -2.86 -19.85
CA ARG A 72 4.61 -3.27 -18.98
C ARG A 72 4.90 -2.26 -17.87
N SER A 73 4.75 -0.95 -18.12
CA SER A 73 5.00 0.08 -17.12
C SER A 73 3.89 0.14 -16.06
N GLN A 74 2.63 -0.15 -16.42
CA GLN A 74 1.53 -0.26 -15.45
C GLN A 74 1.64 -1.55 -14.61
N HIS A 75 1.98 -2.67 -15.23
CA HIS A 75 2.22 -3.92 -14.52
C HIS A 75 3.53 -3.92 -13.72
N GLY A 76 4.59 -3.31 -14.24
CA GLY A 76 5.91 -3.18 -13.58
C GLY A 76 5.94 -2.14 -12.46
N ARG A 77 5.16 -1.05 -12.57
CA ARG A 77 4.94 -0.14 -11.43
C ARG A 77 4.10 -0.77 -10.32
N SER A 78 3.27 -1.74 -10.68
CA SER A 78 2.54 -2.57 -9.70
C SER A 78 3.38 -3.71 -9.12
N SER A 79 4.47 -4.14 -9.79
CA SER A 79 5.18 -5.37 -9.43
C SER A 79 6.65 -5.25 -9.01
N SER A 80 7.37 -4.12 -9.15
CA SER A 80 8.81 -4.18 -8.84
C SER A 80 9.50 -3.05 -8.06
N HIS A 81 8.95 -1.86 -7.81
CA HIS A 81 9.70 -0.89 -6.96
C HIS A 81 8.92 0.04 -6.02
N LYS A 82 7.59 -0.09 -5.87
CA LYS A 82 6.85 0.69 -4.87
C LYS A 82 5.95 -0.10 -3.93
N ARG A 83 5.62 -1.36 -4.28
CA ARG A 83 4.87 -2.24 -3.37
C ARG A 83 5.75 -2.71 -2.21
N GLY A 84 6.98 -3.16 -2.47
CA GLY A 84 7.89 -3.63 -1.41
C GLY A 84 8.23 -2.60 -0.33
N VAL A 85 8.69 -1.39 -0.67
CA VAL A 85 9.19 -0.44 0.35
C VAL A 85 8.06 0.17 1.19
N LEU A 86 6.92 0.50 0.58
CA LEU A 86 5.76 1.02 1.32
C LEU A 86 5.07 -0.10 2.11
N GLU A 87 4.92 -1.30 1.54
CA GLU A 87 4.30 -2.44 2.23
C GLU A 87 5.20 -2.94 3.36
N LEU A 88 6.52 -3.05 3.16
CA LEU A 88 7.50 -3.29 4.23
C LEU A 88 7.42 -2.19 5.30
N SER A 89 7.37 -0.91 4.91
CA SER A 89 7.23 0.18 5.89
C SER A 89 5.94 0.08 6.71
N THR A 90 4.82 -0.29 6.09
CA THR A 90 3.56 -0.51 6.82
C THR A 90 3.60 -1.77 7.67
N GLN A 91 4.21 -2.85 7.18
CA GLN A 91 4.33 -4.11 7.88
C GLN A 91 5.29 -4.01 9.07
N ASP A 92 6.39 -3.27 8.93
CA ASP A 92 7.33 -2.92 9.98
C ASP A 92 6.67 -2.04 11.05
N ALA A 93 5.86 -1.07 10.65
CA ALA A 93 5.09 -0.24 11.58
C ALA A 93 4.07 -1.07 12.37
N VAL A 94 3.35 -1.99 11.71
CA VAL A 94 2.40 -2.91 12.36
C VAL A 94 3.12 -3.92 13.26
N LEU A 95 4.29 -4.42 12.87
CA LEU A 95 5.09 -5.34 13.67
C LEU A 95 5.65 -4.64 14.91
N ALA A 96 6.11 -3.39 14.78
CA ALA A 96 6.50 -2.55 15.91
C ALA A 96 5.33 -2.29 16.87
N GLN A 97 4.12 -2.01 16.35
CA GLN A 97 2.92 -1.84 17.17
C GLN A 97 2.54 -3.13 17.91
N ASN A 98 2.59 -4.28 17.24
CA ASN A 98 2.33 -5.59 17.87
C ASN A 98 3.33 -5.93 18.97
N LYS A 99 4.61 -5.58 18.77
CA LYS A 99 5.66 -5.76 19.78
C LYS A 99 5.39 -4.89 21.01
N LEU A 100 5.03 -3.63 20.82
CA LEU A 100 4.67 -2.73 21.92
C LEU A 100 3.42 -3.23 22.66
N LEU A 101 2.40 -3.69 21.93
CA LEU A 101 1.19 -4.24 22.54
C LEU A 101 1.49 -5.51 23.35
N SER A 102 2.30 -6.41 22.80
CA SER A 102 2.75 -7.63 23.51
C SER A 102 3.51 -7.28 24.79
N GLN A 103 4.39 -6.28 24.75
CA GLN A 103 5.11 -5.79 25.92
C GLN A 103 4.17 -5.18 26.97
N GLN A 104 3.15 -4.42 26.56
CA GLN A 104 2.15 -3.88 27.47
C GLN A 104 1.33 -4.99 28.15
N ILE A 105 0.94 -6.02 27.41
CA ILE A 105 0.21 -7.19 27.96
C ILE A 105 1.07 -7.92 28.98
N GLU A 106 2.36 -8.13 28.68
CA GLU A 106 3.27 -8.79 29.61
C GLU A 106 3.49 -7.97 30.89
N ALA A 107 3.63 -6.65 30.76
CA ALA A 107 3.73 -5.74 31.92
C ALA A 107 2.45 -5.78 32.78
N LEU A 108 1.27 -5.78 32.17
CA LEU A 108 0.00 -5.91 32.88
C LEU A 108 -0.12 -7.26 33.59
N ASN A 109 0.29 -8.35 32.95
CA ASN A 109 0.27 -9.68 33.55
C ASN A 109 1.18 -9.76 34.79
N GLN A 110 2.37 -9.16 34.73
CA GLN A 110 3.28 -9.06 35.87
C GLN A 110 2.70 -8.22 37.02
N GLN A 111 1.96 -7.15 36.72
CA GLN A 111 1.28 -6.36 37.75
C GLN A 111 0.16 -7.18 38.41
N MET A 112 -0.64 -7.90 37.61
CA MET A 112 -1.68 -8.78 38.14
C MET A 112 -1.13 -9.91 39.01
N ALA A 113 0.04 -10.47 38.67
CA ALA A 113 0.70 -11.48 39.49
C ALA A 113 1.22 -10.95 40.85
N LYS A 114 1.55 -9.66 40.94
CA LYS A 114 2.01 -9.01 42.18
C LYS A 114 0.85 -8.57 43.10
N LEU A 115 -0.36 -8.46 42.56
CA LEU A 115 -1.56 -8.07 43.31
C LEU A 115 -1.89 -9.04 44.48
N PRO A 116 -1.95 -10.38 44.30
CA PRO A 116 -2.21 -11.30 45.41
C PRO A 116 -1.10 -11.30 46.47
N GLN A 117 0.16 -11.05 46.09
CA GLN A 117 1.28 -10.96 47.04
C GLN A 117 1.18 -9.72 47.93
N GLN A 118 0.77 -8.56 47.38
CA GLN A 118 0.51 -7.36 48.18
C GLN A 118 -0.67 -7.54 49.13
N LEU A 119 -1.75 -8.20 48.68
CA LEU A 119 -2.90 -8.50 49.53
C LEU A 119 -2.55 -9.45 50.69
N GLN A 120 -1.68 -10.45 50.44
CA GLN A 120 -1.18 -11.36 51.48
C GLN A 120 -0.23 -10.65 52.46
N ALA A 121 0.64 -9.75 52.00
CA ALA A 121 1.54 -8.98 52.86
C ALA A 121 0.80 -8.03 53.81
N MET A 122 -0.36 -7.49 53.39
CA MET A 122 -1.23 -6.71 54.28
C MET A 122 -1.95 -7.59 55.32
N GLN A 123 -2.29 -8.83 54.99
CA GLN A 123 -2.92 -9.77 55.94
C GLN A 123 -1.92 -10.37 56.93
N ALA A 124 -0.65 -10.54 56.55
CA ALA A 124 0.40 -11.06 57.41
C ALA A 124 0.92 -10.06 58.46
N ASN A 125 0.56 -8.78 58.35
CA ASN A 125 0.97 -7.73 59.30
C ASN A 125 -0.20 -7.18 60.14
N ALA A 126 -1.29 -7.96 60.29
CA ALA A 126 -2.29 -7.68 61.30
C ALA A 126 -1.62 -7.80 62.69
N PRO A 127 -1.62 -6.73 63.52
CA PRO A 127 -1.06 -6.81 64.87
C PRO A 127 -1.82 -7.88 65.67
N PRO A 128 -1.17 -8.60 66.60
CA PRO A 128 -1.89 -9.50 67.49
C PRO A 128 -2.97 -8.67 68.19
N MET A 129 -4.24 -9.11 68.13
CA MET A 129 -5.31 -8.48 68.88
C MET A 129 -4.97 -8.61 70.36
N GLN A 130 -4.39 -7.54 70.90
CA GLN A 130 -4.12 -7.42 72.32
C GLN A 130 -5.46 -7.16 72.99
N GLN A 131 -5.97 -8.18 73.66
CA GLN A 131 -7.17 -8.13 74.48
C GLN A 131 -6.86 -7.20 75.67
N VAL A 132 -7.12 -5.90 75.51
CA VAL A 132 -7.04 -4.94 76.62
C VAL A 132 -8.33 -5.07 77.41
N LEU A 133 -8.32 -5.93 78.43
CA LEU A 133 -9.30 -5.89 79.50
C LEU A 133 -9.03 -4.61 80.29
N LEU A 134 -9.84 -3.59 80.04
CA LEU A 134 -9.80 -2.29 80.72
C LEU A 134 -10.14 -2.51 82.20
N CYS A 135 -9.13 -2.34 83.06
CA CYS A 135 -9.27 -2.36 84.50
C CYS A 135 -9.66 -0.95 84.97
N ASP A 136 -10.91 -0.81 85.42
CA ASP A 136 -11.40 0.36 86.15
C ASP A 136 -12.38 -0.10 87.23
N PHE A 137 -11.90 -0.41 88.43
CA PHE A 137 -12.46 0.14 89.67
C PHE A 137 -11.62 -0.26 90.90
N CYS A 138 -11.58 0.69 91.81
CA CYS A 138 -10.88 0.76 93.09
C CYS A 138 -11.12 -0.37 94.11
N GLY A 139 -10.12 -0.54 94.99
CA GLY A 139 -10.37 -0.70 96.42
C GLY A 139 -9.80 -1.95 97.08
N GLY A 140 -8.62 -1.84 97.69
CA GLY A 140 -8.24 -2.66 98.85
C GLY A 140 -6.88 -3.31 98.76
N ASN A 141 -6.06 -3.04 99.78
CA ASN A 141 -4.75 -3.64 100.04
C ASN A 141 -4.77 -5.17 99.91
N CYS A 142 -3.70 -5.71 99.30
CA CYS A 142 -2.81 -6.79 99.76
C CYS A 142 -1.95 -7.26 98.58
#